data_AF-A0A9D8LR48-F1
#
_entry.id   AF-A0A9D8LR48-F1
#
_cell.length_a   1.000
_cell.length_b   1.000
_cell.length_c   1.000
_cell.angle_alpha   90.00
_cell.angle_beta   90.00
_cell.angle_gamma   90.00
#
_symmetry.space_group_name_H-M   'P 1'
#
loop_
_entity.id
_entity.type
_entity.pdbx_description
1 polymer ?
#
loop_
_entity_poly.entity_id
_entity_poly.type
_entity_poly.pdbx_seq_one_letter_code
_entity_poly.pdbx_strand_id
1 'polypeptide(L)'
;MNDDIKAIEAATQAYLDGLYEGDVEKLASVFHPTSALTQSLDGELKVVPRDSWFEAVRGRKSPKAAGLERGDHVLAIDLVGPSMALVKVKCQMPPRYFTDLLSFLKVDGKWVVAQKVFMTETAA
;
A
#
# COMPACT_ATOMS: atom_id res chain seq x y z
N MET A 1 22.06 1.59 3.28
CA MET A 1 21.60 0.19 3.40
C MET A 1 20.76 -0.04 4.65
N ASN A 2 21.31 -0.05 5.87
CA ASN A 2 20.47 -0.29 7.07
C ASN A 2 19.44 0.83 7.30
N ASP A 3 19.82 2.09 7.02
CA ASP A 3 18.90 3.22 7.15
C ASP A 3 17.84 3.26 6.04
N ASP A 4 18.14 2.73 4.85
CA ASP A 4 17.17 2.64 3.76
C ASP A 4 16.10 1.60 4.06
N ILE A 5 16.49 0.43 4.57
CA ILE A 5 15.54 -0.61 4.99
C ILE A 5 14.62 -0.06 6.08
N LYS A 6 15.18 0.60 7.11
CA LYS A 6 14.37 1.24 8.16
C LYS A 6 13.41 2.31 7.62
N ALA A 7 13.86 3.12 6.65
CA ALA A 7 13.00 4.12 6.01
C ALA A 7 11.87 3.46 5.22
N ILE A 8 12.14 2.37 4.51
CA ILE A 8 11.15 1.58 3.77
C ILE A 8 10.16 0.90 4.74
N GLU A 9 10.64 0.34 5.85
CA GLU A 9 9.80 -0.22 6.92
C GLU A 9 8.87 0.83 7.51
N ALA A 10 9.40 2.01 7.86
CA ALA A 10 8.61 3.10 8.39
C ALA A 10 7.56 3.61 7.39
N ALA A 11 7.93 3.76 6.11
CA ALA A 11 6.99 4.14 5.06
C ALA A 11 5.91 3.06 4.83
N THR A 12 6.30 1.78 4.90
CA THR A 12 5.36 0.65 4.81
C THR A 12 4.41 0.64 6.00
N GLN A 13 4.89 0.91 7.21
CA GLN A 13 4.05 1.01 8.40
C GLN A 13 3.05 2.16 8.28
N ALA A 14 3.49 3.34 7.80
CA ALA A 14 2.60 4.47 7.55
C ALA A 14 1.53 4.15 6.50
N TYR A 15 1.89 3.39 5.46
CA TYR A 15 0.91 2.86 4.49
C TYR A 15 -0.14 1.96 5.14
N LEU A 16 0.30 0.98 5.94
CA LEU A 16 -0.59 0.03 6.61
C LEU A 16 -1.51 0.73 7.63
N ASP A 17 -0.96 1.66 8.40
CA ASP A 17 -1.74 2.51 9.31
C ASP A 17 -2.77 3.34 8.55
N GLY A 18 -2.35 4.03 7.47
CA GLY A 18 -3.27 4.81 6.64
C GLY A 18 -4.41 3.97 6.08
N LEU A 19 -4.14 2.74 5.66
CA LEU A 19 -5.15 1.82 5.15
C LEU A 19 -6.13 1.36 6.23
N TYR A 20 -5.62 0.98 7.40
CA TYR A 20 -6.42 0.48 8.54
C TYR A 20 -7.27 1.59 9.16
N GLU A 21 -6.72 2.80 9.26
CA GLU A 21 -7.37 3.94 9.90
C GLU A 21 -8.27 4.72 8.93
N GLY A 22 -8.07 4.57 7.62
CA GLY A 22 -8.73 5.38 6.59
C GLY A 22 -8.13 6.78 6.47
N ASP A 23 -6.87 6.95 6.87
CA ASP A 23 -6.16 8.22 6.91
C ASP A 23 -5.42 8.45 5.59
N VAL A 24 -6.00 9.31 4.76
CA VAL A 24 -5.43 9.65 3.44
C VAL A 24 -4.17 10.50 3.56
N GLU A 25 -3.97 11.26 4.64
CA GLU A 25 -2.75 12.07 4.80
C GLU A 25 -1.54 11.17 5.02
N LYS A 26 -1.70 10.09 5.82
CA LYS A 26 -0.68 9.04 5.96
C LYS A 26 -0.37 8.39 4.62
N LEU A 27 -1.40 8.02 3.85
CA LEU A 27 -1.22 7.41 2.53
C LEU A 27 -0.52 8.37 1.55
N ALA A 28 -0.92 9.64 1.53
CA ALA A 28 -0.33 10.67 0.69
C ALA A 28 1.14 10.95 1.04
N SER A 29 1.54 10.76 2.30
CA SER A 29 2.93 10.91 2.73
C SER A 29 3.87 9.84 2.14
N VAL A 30 3.33 8.71 1.69
CA VAL A 30 4.07 7.54 1.22
C VAL A 30 3.98 7.36 -0.30
N PHE A 31 2.86 7.73 -0.93
CA PHE A 31 2.66 7.53 -2.37
C PHE A 31 3.11 8.73 -3.20
N HIS A 32 3.85 8.46 -4.28
CA HIS A 32 4.20 9.50 -5.24
C HIS A 32 2.93 10.08 -5.92
N PRO A 33 2.89 11.39 -6.27
CA PRO A 33 1.75 12.01 -6.96
C PRO A 33 1.26 11.32 -8.23
N THR A 34 2.17 10.66 -8.94
CA THR A 34 1.86 9.97 -10.21
C THR A 34 1.54 8.48 -10.03
N SER A 35 1.48 7.98 -8.81
CA SER A 35 1.27 6.56 -8.56
C SER A 35 -0.12 6.09 -8.95
N ALA A 36 -0.22 4.79 -9.22
CA ALA A 36 -1.48 4.12 -9.42
C ALA A 36 -1.53 2.77 -8.69
N LEU A 37 -2.74 2.27 -8.55
CA LEU A 37 -3.04 0.93 -8.08
C LEU A 37 -3.48 0.10 -9.27
N THR A 38 -2.79 -1.00 -9.50
CA THR A 38 -3.04 -1.87 -10.64
C THR A 38 -3.43 -3.26 -10.16
N GLN A 39 -4.48 -3.82 -10.75
CA GLN A 39 -4.91 -5.19 -10.51
C GLN A 39 -5.38 -5.85 -11.80
N SER A 40 -5.45 -7.18 -11.80
CA SER A 40 -6.29 -7.92 -12.74
C SER A 40 -7.69 -8.03 -12.13
N LEU A 41 -8.72 -7.65 -12.87
CA LEU A 41 -10.12 -7.82 -12.51
C LEU A 41 -10.82 -8.52 -13.68
N ASP A 42 -11.34 -9.72 -13.44
CA ASP A 42 -12.01 -10.54 -14.45
C ASP A 42 -11.16 -10.78 -15.72
N GLY A 43 -9.83 -10.86 -15.54
CA GLY A 43 -8.87 -11.05 -16.64
C GLY A 43 -8.44 -9.77 -17.34
N GLU A 44 -9.00 -8.62 -16.98
CA GLU A 44 -8.66 -7.32 -17.55
C GLU A 44 -7.75 -6.51 -16.62
N LEU A 45 -6.81 -5.78 -17.22
CA LEU A 45 -5.92 -4.88 -16.48
C LEU A 45 -6.70 -3.63 -16.06
N LYS A 46 -6.84 -3.41 -14.76
CA LYS A 46 -7.46 -2.21 -14.19
C LYS A 46 -6.41 -1.36 -13.49
N VAL A 47 -6.35 -0.08 -13.89
CA VAL A 47 -5.47 0.93 -13.29
C VAL A 47 -6.33 1.98 -12.61
N VAL A 48 -6.05 2.24 -11.33
CA VAL A 48 -6.74 3.24 -10.52
C VAL A 48 -5.73 4.32 -10.12
N PRO A 49 -5.88 5.56 -10.58
CA PRO A 49 -5.02 6.66 -10.13
C PRO A 49 -5.06 6.81 -8.61
N ARG A 50 -3.93 7.16 -7.99
CA ARG A 50 -3.81 7.34 -6.53
C ARG A 50 -4.91 8.22 -5.96
N ASP A 51 -5.16 9.36 -6.59
CA ASP A 51 -6.13 10.35 -6.06
C ASP A 51 -7.57 9.82 -6.13
N SER A 52 -7.92 9.09 -7.20
CA SER A 52 -9.21 8.36 -7.27
C SER A 52 -9.35 7.32 -6.17
N TRP A 53 -8.26 6.59 -5.87
CA TRP A 53 -8.24 5.65 -4.76
C TRP A 53 -8.39 6.36 -3.40
N PHE A 54 -7.75 7.51 -3.21
CA PHE A 54 -7.89 8.32 -1.99
C PHE A 54 -9.33 8.76 -1.76
N GLU A 55 -10.06 9.20 -2.80
CA GLU A 55 -11.49 9.49 -2.65
C GLU A 55 -12.28 8.26 -2.18
N ALA A 56 -11.97 7.07 -2.70
CA ALA A 56 -12.59 5.83 -2.25
C ALA A 56 -12.23 5.47 -0.79
N VAL A 57 -11.03 5.81 -0.32
CA VAL A 57 -10.63 5.64 1.09
C VAL A 57 -11.39 6.62 1.99
N ARG A 58 -11.57 7.89 1.59
CA ARG A 58 -12.37 8.86 2.36
C ARG A 58 -13.85 8.50 2.42
N GLY A 59 -14.38 7.98 1.32
CA GLY A 59 -15.80 7.65 1.17
C GLY A 59 -16.25 6.37 1.88
N ARG A 60 -15.32 5.52 2.34
CA ARG A 60 -15.64 4.25 3.01
C ARG A 60 -15.48 4.36 4.53
N LYS A 61 -16.25 3.56 5.27
CA LYS A 61 -15.97 3.31 6.69
C LYS A 61 -14.63 2.57 6.80
N SER A 62 -13.68 3.11 7.58
CA SER A 62 -12.36 2.48 7.73
C SER A 62 -12.44 1.17 8.50
N PRO A 63 -11.48 0.23 8.31
CA PRO A 63 -11.43 -1.01 9.08
C PRO A 63 -11.43 -0.77 10.59
N LYS A 64 -10.64 0.21 11.06
CA LYS A 64 -10.62 0.63 12.47
C LYS A 64 -11.99 1.13 12.95
N ALA A 65 -12.65 2.01 12.19
CA ALA A 65 -13.97 2.51 12.55
C ALA A 65 -15.06 1.42 12.50
N ALA A 66 -14.86 0.38 11.68
CA ALA A 66 -15.72 -0.79 11.59
C ALA A 66 -15.46 -1.82 12.71
N GLY A 67 -14.45 -1.62 13.56
CA GLY A 67 -14.08 -2.56 14.62
C GLY A 67 -13.49 -3.86 14.09
N LEU A 68 -12.95 -3.86 12.87
CA LEU A 68 -12.32 -5.04 12.27
C LEU A 68 -10.95 -5.28 12.91
N GLU A 69 -10.60 -6.55 13.12
CA GLU A 69 -9.29 -6.93 13.64
C GLU A 69 -8.18 -6.56 12.64
N ARG A 70 -7.10 -5.98 13.17
CA ARG A 70 -5.91 -5.65 12.39
C ARG A 70 -5.08 -6.92 12.15
N GLY A 71 -4.81 -7.22 10.88
CA GLY A 71 -4.01 -8.39 10.48
C GLY A 71 -3.05 -8.13 9.34
N ASP A 72 -2.74 -6.85 9.09
CA ASP A 72 -1.70 -6.48 8.16
C ASP A 72 -0.29 -6.77 8.69
N HIS A 73 0.60 -7.16 7.79
CA HIS A 73 2.00 -7.41 8.10
C HIS A 73 2.86 -7.41 6.82
N VAL A 74 4.15 -7.13 7.00
CA VAL A 74 5.15 -7.23 5.95
C VAL A 74 5.53 -8.70 5.75
N LEU A 75 5.46 -9.16 4.50
CA LEU A 75 5.89 -10.50 4.10
C LEU A 75 7.34 -10.51 3.63
N ALA A 76 7.77 -9.49 2.89
CA ALA A 76 9.13 -9.38 2.39
C ALA A 76 9.48 -7.92 2.05
N ILE A 77 10.74 -7.57 2.24
CA ILE A 77 11.36 -6.35 1.74
C ILE A 77 12.58 -6.78 0.92
N ASP A 78 12.60 -6.41 -0.35
CA ASP A 78 13.72 -6.62 -1.26
C ASP A 78 14.30 -5.26 -1.65
N LEU A 79 15.45 -4.90 -1.07
CA LEU A 79 16.20 -3.71 -1.44
C LEU A 79 17.05 -4.01 -2.67
N VAL A 80 16.46 -3.83 -3.85
CA VAL A 80 17.08 -4.16 -5.14
C VAL A 80 18.32 -3.31 -5.43
N GLY A 81 18.38 -2.08 -4.93
CA GLY A 81 19.51 -1.19 -5.13
C GLY A 81 19.42 0.10 -4.32
N PRO A 82 20.27 1.11 -4.61
CA PRO A 82 20.33 2.34 -3.82
C PRO A 82 19.07 3.21 -3.91
N SER A 83 18.21 2.98 -4.90
CA SER A 83 17.03 3.80 -5.18
C SER A 83 15.78 3.01 -5.55
N MET A 84 15.81 1.68 -5.45
CA MET A 84 14.67 0.82 -5.80
C MET A 84 14.51 -0.32 -4.78
N ALA A 85 13.28 -0.56 -4.37
CA ALA A 85 12.92 -1.68 -3.51
C ALA A 85 11.53 -2.22 -3.85
N LEU A 86 11.30 -3.49 -3.53
CA LEU A 86 9.98 -4.11 -3.62
C LEU A 86 9.56 -4.58 -2.23
N VAL A 87 8.36 -4.18 -1.80
CA VAL A 87 7.79 -4.63 -0.53
C VAL A 87 6.52 -5.41 -0.80
N LYS A 88 6.43 -6.60 -0.21
CA LYS A 88 5.23 -7.43 -0.23
C LYS A 88 4.56 -7.35 1.14
N VAL A 89 3.29 -7.00 1.18
CA VAL A 89 2.49 -6.95 2.41
C VAL A 89 1.19 -7.73 2.25
N LYS A 90 0.67 -8.23 3.37
CA LYS A 90 -0.72 -8.63 3.49
C LYS A 90 -1.50 -7.55 4.20
N CYS A 91 -2.75 -7.34 3.77
CA CYS A 91 -3.73 -6.50 4.44
C CYS A 91 -5.07 -7.23 4.49
N GLN A 92 -5.91 -6.92 5.47
CA GLN A 92 -7.25 -7.49 5.55
C GLN A 92 -8.31 -6.42 5.84
N MET A 93 -9.45 -6.59 5.18
CA MET A 93 -10.70 -5.89 5.44
C MET A 93 -11.83 -6.90 5.20
N PRO A 94 -12.03 -7.86 6.13
CA PRO A 94 -12.95 -8.98 5.93
C PRO A 94 -14.33 -8.53 5.39
N PRO A 95 -14.88 -9.24 4.39
CA PRO A 95 -14.42 -10.55 3.88
C PRO A 95 -13.27 -10.49 2.85
N ARG A 96 -12.69 -9.31 2.58
CA ARG A 96 -11.63 -9.12 1.58
C ARG A 96 -10.24 -9.17 2.21
N TYR A 97 -9.32 -9.85 1.52
CA TYR A 97 -7.92 -10.02 1.89
C TYR A 97 -7.05 -9.62 0.72
N PHE A 98 -6.00 -8.86 0.97
CA PHE A 98 -5.18 -8.25 -0.06
C PHE A 98 -3.73 -8.70 0.08
N THR A 99 -3.11 -9.01 -1.05
CA THR A 99 -1.64 -9.06 -1.15
C THR A 99 -1.21 -7.92 -2.05
N ASP A 100 -0.44 -6.99 -1.49
CA ASP A 100 0.07 -5.84 -2.22
C ASP A 100 1.57 -5.99 -2.49
N LEU A 101 1.96 -5.65 -3.70
CA LEU A 101 3.34 -5.44 -4.13
C LEU A 101 3.53 -3.93 -4.30
N LEU A 102 4.30 -3.36 -3.39
CA LEU A 102 4.64 -1.94 -3.36
C LEU A 102 6.01 -1.75 -4.00
N SER A 103 6.05 -1.18 -5.19
CA SER A 103 7.30 -0.79 -5.84
C SER A 103 7.71 0.58 -5.28
N PHE A 104 8.75 0.57 -4.46
CA PHE A 104 9.33 1.77 -3.87
C PHE A 104 10.46 2.31 -4.74
N LEU A 105 10.47 3.63 -4.92
CA LEU A 105 11.58 4.38 -5.50
C LEU A 105 12.06 5.44 -4.52
N LYS A 106 13.35 5.75 -4.56
CA LYS A 106 13.93 6.87 -3.82
C LYS A 106 13.95 8.11 -4.71
N VAL A 107 13.09 9.07 -4.40
CA VAL A 107 12.94 10.34 -5.13
C VAL A 107 13.30 11.48 -4.17
N ASP A 108 14.20 12.36 -4.58
CA ASP A 108 14.69 13.49 -3.76
C ASP A 108 15.12 13.07 -2.34
N GLY A 109 15.80 11.91 -2.25
CA GLY A 109 16.27 11.34 -0.99
C GLY A 109 15.21 10.62 -0.15
N LYS A 110 13.94 10.65 -0.54
CA LYS A 110 12.82 10.02 0.17
C LYS A 110 12.33 8.75 -0.53
N TRP A 111 12.09 7.70 0.24
CA TRP A 111 11.43 6.48 -0.27
C TRP A 111 9.92 6.71 -0.38
N VAL A 112 9.40 6.48 -1.58
CA VAL A 112 7.97 6.60 -1.90
C VAL A 112 7.50 5.40 -2.70
N VAL A 113 6.24 5.00 -2.50
CA VAL A 113 5.59 4.01 -3.37
C VAL A 113 5.37 4.70 -4.71
N ALA A 114 6.03 4.19 -5.76
CA ALA A 114 5.86 4.66 -7.12
C ALA A 114 4.70 3.94 -7.83
N GLN A 115 4.49 2.67 -7.51
CA GLN A 115 3.38 1.86 -8.04
C GLN A 115 2.94 0.82 -7.00
N LYS A 116 1.65 0.54 -6.96
CA LYS A 116 1.10 -0.60 -6.23
C LYS A 116 0.46 -1.57 -7.22
N VAL A 117 0.85 -2.84 -7.16
CA VAL A 117 0.15 -3.95 -7.84
C VAL A 117 -0.45 -4.82 -6.76
N PHE A 118 -1.70 -5.24 -6.92
CA PHE A 118 -2.35 -6.03 -5.88
C PHE A 118 -3.32 -7.07 -6.42
N MET A 119 -3.58 -8.05 -5.58
CA MET A 119 -4.67 -9.01 -5.74
C MET A 119 -5.58 -8.97 -4.53
N THR A 120 -6.85 -9.30 -4.75
CA THR A 120 -7.86 -9.42 -3.70
C THR A 120 -8.43 -10.83 -3.70
N GLU A 121 -8.44 -11.46 -2.54
CA GLU A 121 -9.15 -12.71 -2.29
C GLU A 121 -10.35 -12.40 -1.39
N THR A 122 -11.47 -13.09 -1.60
CA THR A 122 -12.63 -12.98 -0.72
C THR A 122 -12.81 -14.33 -0.04
N ALA A 123 -12.80 -14.35 1.30
CA ALA A 123 -13.12 -15.58 2.02
C ALA A 123 -14.60 -15.92 1.76
N ALA A 124 -14.86 -17.19 1.44
CA ALA A 124 -16.19 -17.73 1.25
C ALA A 124 -16.98 -17.80 2.57
#